data_AF-A0A3N0V8R6-F1
#
_entry.id   AF-A0A3N0V8R6-F1
#
_cell.length_a   1.000
_cell.length_b   1.000
_cell.length_c   1.000
_cell.angle_alpha   90.00
_cell.angle_beta   90.00
_cell.angle_gamma   90.00
#
_symmetry.space_group_name_H-M   'P 1'
#
loop_
_entity.id
_entity.type
_entity.pdbx_description
1 polymer ?
#
loop_
_entity_poly.entity_id
_entity_poly.type
_entity_poly.pdbx_seq_one_letter_code
_entity_poly.pdbx_strand_id
1 'polypeptide(L)'
;MTQSKEPMSWFTKQELSISFLRIEEVRTSGILTSDGVKSPLFKSAITELLIYINDMLQKADAMGLRITLADHLPAWTSVPDVTELVARCRDAACHVSAGQEFFERNKFSFALVVGLVPEAVKIDGTLRGSDFEDDIALFFGGYRLYLRRNLLDAYTLAVRALQSLVNPEPTEASTLS
;
A
#
# COMPACT_ATOMS: atom_id res chain seq x y z
N MET A 1 23.07 -18.91 7.01
CA MET A 1 23.60 -17.53 7.03
C MET A 1 22.97 -16.81 8.20
N THR A 2 23.75 -16.56 9.23
CA THR A 2 23.32 -15.88 10.47
C THR A 2 23.17 -14.39 10.13
N GLN A 3 21.94 -13.88 10.02
CA GLN A 3 21.71 -12.44 9.99
C GLN A 3 22.26 -11.85 11.28
N SER A 4 23.18 -10.90 11.17
CA SER A 4 23.55 -10.03 12.28
C SER A 4 22.30 -9.24 12.68
N LYS A 5 21.77 -9.49 13.88
CA LYS A 5 20.74 -8.67 14.52
C LYS A 5 21.33 -7.33 14.92
N GLU A 6 21.74 -6.49 13.96
CA GLU A 6 21.94 -5.10 14.30
C GLU A 6 20.59 -4.49 14.68
N PRO A 7 20.48 -3.87 15.86
CA PRO A 7 19.25 -3.25 16.27
C PRO A 7 18.89 -2.13 15.28
N MET A 8 17.61 -2.05 14.90
CA MET A 8 17.09 -0.99 14.04
C MET A 8 17.52 0.38 14.57
N SER A 9 18.03 1.23 13.68
CA SER A 9 18.50 2.58 14.05
C SER A 9 17.38 3.40 14.70
N TRP A 10 17.74 4.28 15.64
CA TRP A 10 16.78 5.17 16.30
C TRP A 10 16.03 6.06 15.29
N PHE A 11 16.71 6.55 14.26
CA PHE A 11 16.09 7.34 13.19
C PHE A 11 15.03 6.54 12.45
N THR A 12 15.33 5.30 12.06
CA THR A 12 14.37 4.42 11.40
C THR A 12 13.15 4.14 12.28
N LYS A 13 13.34 3.94 13.59
CA LYS A 13 12.22 3.77 14.54
C LYS A 13 11.34 5.02 14.57
N GLN A 14 11.93 6.21 14.67
CA GLN A 14 11.17 7.45 14.71
C GLN A 14 10.40 7.69 13.41
N GLU A 15 11.02 7.46 12.26
CA GLU A 15 10.38 7.57 10.94
C GLU A 15 9.19 6.63 10.81
N LEU A 16 9.33 5.37 11.24
CA LEU A 16 8.23 4.40 11.24
C LEU A 16 7.11 4.83 12.16
N SER A 17 7.41 5.29 13.38
CA SER A 17 6.39 5.82 14.32
C SER A 17 5.59 6.98 13.73
N ILE A 18 6.28 7.93 13.08
CA ILE A 18 5.62 9.07 12.40
C ILE A 18 4.74 8.56 11.26
N SER A 19 5.24 7.62 10.46
CA SER A 19 4.49 7.03 9.34
C SER A 19 3.23 6.31 9.84
N PHE A 20 3.33 5.54 10.93
CA PHE A 20 2.19 4.83 11.52
C PHE A 20 1.11 5.81 11.96
N LEU A 21 1.50 6.85 12.71
CA LEU A 21 0.58 7.88 13.17
C LEU A 21 -0.11 8.55 11.98
N ARG A 22 0.67 8.96 10.97
CA ARG A 22 0.16 9.70 9.82
C ARG A 22 -0.81 8.87 8.97
N ILE A 23 -0.49 7.60 8.74
CA ILE A 23 -1.39 6.67 8.03
C ILE A 23 -2.70 6.51 8.79
N GLU A 24 -2.65 6.37 10.12
CA GLU A 24 -3.85 6.25 10.95
C GLU A 24 -4.72 7.51 10.94
N GLU A 25 -4.12 8.70 10.97
CA GLU A 25 -4.85 9.97 10.81
C GLU A 25 -5.62 10.01 9.48
N VAL A 26 -4.96 9.64 8.37
CA VAL A 26 -5.61 9.61 7.05
C VAL A 26 -6.71 8.55 7.03
N ARG A 27 -6.43 7.35 7.54
CA ARG A 27 -7.38 6.23 7.59
C ARG A 27 -8.64 6.58 8.39
N THR A 28 -8.48 7.25 9.53
CA THR A 28 -9.58 7.59 10.43
C THR A 28 -10.33 8.88 10.05
N SER A 29 -9.79 9.68 9.13
CA SER A 29 -10.41 10.93 8.67
C SER A 29 -11.74 10.76 7.89
N GLY A 30 -12.06 9.55 7.44
CA GLY A 30 -13.22 9.28 6.57
C GLY A 30 -12.98 9.53 5.08
N ILE A 31 -11.80 10.05 4.69
CA ILE A 31 -11.47 10.32 3.28
C ILE A 31 -11.40 9.04 2.43
N LEU A 32 -11.16 7.87 3.04
CA LEU A 32 -11.01 6.59 2.34
C LEU A 32 -12.33 5.84 2.13
N THR A 33 -13.47 6.52 2.29
CA THR A 33 -14.81 5.94 2.09
C THR A 33 -15.31 6.17 0.66
N SER A 34 -16.41 5.49 0.31
CA SER A 34 -17.12 5.71 -0.96
C SER A 34 -17.57 7.16 -1.15
N ASP A 35 -17.92 7.88 -0.06
CA ASP A 35 -18.22 9.30 -0.11
C ASP A 35 -16.96 10.17 -0.20
N GLY A 36 -15.88 9.73 0.46
CA GLY A 36 -14.58 10.38 0.42
C GLY A 36 -14.01 10.51 -1.01
N VAL A 37 -14.35 9.58 -1.91
CA VAL A 37 -13.99 9.64 -3.34
C VAL A 37 -14.43 10.94 -4.03
N LYS A 38 -15.52 11.57 -3.55
CA LYS A 38 -16.03 12.84 -4.10
C LYS A 38 -15.22 14.05 -3.64
N SER A 39 -14.36 13.88 -2.63
CA SER A 39 -13.53 14.96 -2.10
C SER A 39 -12.39 15.31 -3.06
N PRO A 40 -12.06 16.60 -3.22
CA PRO A 40 -10.86 17.00 -3.97
C PRO A 40 -9.56 16.48 -3.34
N LEU A 41 -9.59 16.09 -2.06
CA LEU A 41 -8.43 15.59 -1.34
C LEU A 41 -8.22 14.07 -1.46
N PHE A 42 -9.16 13.34 -2.08
CA PHE A 42 -9.09 11.87 -2.15
C PHE A 42 -7.79 11.39 -2.81
N LYS A 43 -7.47 11.94 -3.98
CA LYS A 43 -6.26 11.54 -4.72
C LYS A 43 -5.00 11.86 -3.93
N SER A 44 -4.94 13.04 -3.30
CA SER A 44 -3.82 13.44 -2.45
C SER A 44 -3.64 12.49 -1.28
N ALA A 45 -4.72 12.10 -0.61
CA ALA A 45 -4.69 11.15 0.51
C ALA A 45 -4.17 9.76 0.07
N ILE A 46 -4.64 9.24 -1.06
CA ILE A 46 -4.13 7.96 -1.60
C ILE A 46 -2.65 8.06 -1.97
N THR A 47 -2.21 9.14 -2.63
CA THR A 47 -0.80 9.32 -2.98
C THR A 47 0.06 9.39 -1.72
N GLU A 48 -0.39 10.09 -0.68
CA GLU A 48 0.28 10.15 0.62
C GLU A 48 0.39 8.75 1.27
N LEU A 49 -0.70 7.97 1.26
CA LEU A 49 -0.68 6.59 1.76
C LEU A 49 0.27 5.70 0.96
N LEU A 50 0.28 5.80 -0.37
CA LEU A 50 1.22 5.06 -1.22
C LEU A 50 2.67 5.37 -0.87
N ILE A 51 3.00 6.63 -0.58
CA ILE A 51 4.36 7.04 -0.17
C ILE A 51 4.73 6.38 1.17
N TYR A 52 3.93 6.57 2.22
CA TYR A 52 4.27 6.07 3.55
C TYR A 52 4.23 4.54 3.63
N ILE A 53 3.21 3.90 3.05
CA ILE A 53 3.10 2.44 3.06
C ILE A 53 4.20 1.81 2.22
N ASN A 54 4.56 2.38 1.06
CA ASN A 54 5.71 1.89 0.30
C ASN A 54 6.99 1.97 1.12
N ASP A 55 7.30 3.12 1.74
CA ASP A 55 8.50 3.28 2.58
C ASP A 55 8.55 2.22 3.69
N MET A 56 7.43 2.00 4.39
CA MET A 56 7.31 0.95 5.41
C MET A 56 7.57 -0.45 4.84
N LEU A 57 6.98 -0.79 3.71
CA LEU A 57 7.13 -2.12 3.09
C LEU A 57 8.58 -2.36 2.62
N GLN A 58 9.25 -1.34 2.06
CA GLN A 58 10.66 -1.45 1.69
C GLN A 58 11.57 -1.59 2.92
N LYS A 59 11.29 -0.86 4.00
CA LYS A 59 12.01 -1.01 5.28
C LYS A 59 11.80 -2.41 5.89
N ALA A 60 10.58 -2.95 5.84
CA ALA A 60 10.30 -4.30 6.29
C ALA A 60 11.06 -5.34 5.45
N ASP A 61 11.07 -5.20 4.11
CA ASP A 61 11.82 -6.10 3.22
C ASP A 61 13.33 -6.08 3.50
N ALA A 62 13.92 -4.89 3.68
CA ALA A 62 15.33 -4.73 4.05
C ALA A 62 15.68 -5.43 5.38
N MET A 63 14.69 -5.70 6.23
CA MET A 63 14.82 -6.43 7.51
C MET A 63 14.46 -7.91 7.40
N GLY A 64 14.16 -8.42 6.20
CA GLY A 64 13.72 -9.80 5.98
C GLY A 64 12.27 -10.07 6.38
N LEU A 65 11.45 -9.01 6.52
CA LEU A 65 10.04 -9.05 6.93
C LEU A 65 9.11 -8.66 5.77
N ARG A 66 9.47 -9.04 4.54
CA ARG A 66 8.70 -8.71 3.33
C ARG A 66 7.24 -9.15 3.45
N ILE A 67 6.32 -8.26 3.09
CA ILE A 67 4.89 -8.57 3.05
C ILE A 67 4.54 -9.14 1.68
N THR A 68 4.16 -10.41 1.64
CA THR A 68 4.00 -11.19 0.39
C THR A 68 2.53 -11.51 0.06
N LEU A 69 1.59 -10.62 0.40
CA LEU A 69 0.19 -10.80 0.00
C LEU A 69 0.11 -10.89 -1.53
N ALA A 70 -0.35 -12.03 -2.02
CA ALA A 70 -0.53 -12.29 -3.45
C ALA A 70 -2.01 -12.39 -3.84
N ASP A 71 -2.91 -12.40 -2.85
CA ASP A 71 -4.34 -12.41 -3.09
C ASP A 71 -4.77 -11.12 -3.78
N HIS A 72 -5.65 -11.26 -4.77
CA HIS A 72 -6.25 -10.15 -5.52
C HIS A 72 -5.26 -9.30 -6.33
N LEU A 73 -4.06 -9.82 -6.60
CA LEU A 73 -3.15 -9.19 -7.55
C LEU A 73 -3.67 -9.27 -8.98
N PRO A 74 -3.30 -8.30 -9.83
CA PRO A 74 -3.65 -8.35 -11.25
C PRO A 74 -2.95 -9.52 -11.93
N ALA A 75 -3.71 -10.54 -12.34
CA ALA A 75 -3.18 -11.74 -13.01
C ALA A 75 -2.40 -11.45 -14.31
N TRP A 76 -2.63 -10.28 -14.91
CA TRP A 76 -1.98 -9.82 -16.13
C TRP A 76 -0.68 -9.03 -15.88
N THR A 77 -0.19 -8.97 -14.64
CA THR A 77 1.06 -8.27 -14.30
C THR A 77 2.09 -9.26 -13.78
N SER A 78 3.38 -8.99 -14.02
CA SER A 78 4.50 -9.76 -13.46
C SER A 78 4.81 -9.39 -12.00
N VAL A 79 3.84 -8.81 -11.29
CA VAL A 79 4.00 -8.31 -9.92
C VAL A 79 3.84 -9.51 -8.96
N PRO A 80 4.89 -9.89 -8.20
CA PRO A 80 4.87 -11.11 -7.41
C PRO A 80 4.06 -10.99 -6.11
N ASP A 81 3.96 -9.79 -5.54
CA ASP A 81 3.30 -9.53 -4.27
C ASP A 81 2.85 -8.05 -4.14
N VAL A 82 2.13 -7.77 -3.06
CA VAL A 82 1.65 -6.42 -2.72
C VAL A 82 2.77 -5.42 -2.48
N THR A 83 3.94 -5.85 -2.00
CA THR A 83 5.08 -4.95 -1.78
C THR A 83 5.55 -4.35 -3.09
N GLU A 84 5.65 -5.17 -4.14
CA GLU A 84 5.97 -4.67 -5.48
C GLU A 84 4.79 -3.90 -6.09
N LEU A 85 3.53 -4.34 -5.89
CA LEU A 85 2.36 -3.65 -6.42
C LEU A 85 2.29 -2.19 -5.91
N VAL A 86 2.45 -2.00 -4.60
CA VAL A 86 2.39 -0.68 -3.95
C VAL A 86 3.53 0.21 -4.46
N ALA A 87 4.73 -0.33 -4.66
CA ALA A 87 5.85 0.40 -5.24
C ALA A 87 5.51 0.92 -6.66
N ARG A 88 4.97 0.06 -7.53
CA ARG A 88 4.56 0.45 -8.89
C ARG A 88 3.44 1.49 -8.89
N CYS A 89 2.42 1.31 -8.05
CA CYS A 89 1.34 2.27 -7.92
C CYS A 89 1.83 3.62 -7.37
N ARG A 90 2.75 3.62 -6.40
CA ARG A 90 3.38 4.84 -5.88
C ARG A 90 4.13 5.56 -6.98
N ASP A 91 4.95 4.86 -7.75
CA ASP A 91 5.72 5.48 -8.83
C ASP A 91 4.81 6.07 -9.90
N ALA A 92 3.74 5.36 -10.28
CA ALA A 92 2.74 5.87 -11.21
C ALA A 92 1.96 7.09 -10.66
N ALA A 93 1.66 7.11 -9.36
CA ALA A 93 0.95 8.23 -8.73
C ALA A 93 1.82 9.48 -8.59
N CYS A 94 3.12 9.32 -8.31
CA CYS A 94 4.06 10.42 -8.10
C CYS A 94 4.71 10.93 -9.39
N HIS A 95 4.86 10.08 -10.41
CA HIS A 95 5.57 10.42 -11.66
C HIS A 95 4.62 10.56 -12.84
N VAL A 96 3.84 11.65 -12.83
CA VAL A 96 2.79 12.01 -13.82
C VAL A 96 3.29 12.07 -15.28
N SER A 97 4.60 12.06 -15.53
CA SER A 97 5.21 12.09 -16.87
C SER A 97 6.03 10.86 -17.23
N ALA A 98 6.10 9.84 -16.36
CA ALA A 98 6.98 8.68 -16.56
C ALA A 98 6.39 7.55 -17.42
N GLY A 99 5.20 7.74 -18.00
CA GLY A 99 4.57 6.75 -18.88
C GLY A 99 3.92 5.55 -18.17
N GLN A 100 4.12 5.39 -16.85
CA GLN A 100 3.55 4.31 -16.01
C GLN A 100 2.02 4.33 -15.95
N GLU A 101 1.43 5.48 -16.25
CA GLU A 101 -0.01 5.73 -16.34
C GLU A 101 -0.65 5.19 -17.63
N PHE A 102 0.14 4.75 -18.61
CA PHE A 102 -0.38 4.16 -19.83
C PHE A 102 -0.68 2.67 -19.62
N PHE A 103 -1.85 2.27 -20.08
CA PHE A 103 -2.17 0.88 -20.38
C PHE A 103 -2.45 0.79 -21.88
N GLU A 104 -1.54 0.14 -22.60
CA GLU A 104 -1.54 0.12 -24.06
C GLU A 104 -1.53 1.54 -24.66
N ARG A 105 -2.56 1.92 -25.43
CA ARG A 105 -2.71 3.26 -26.01
C ARG A 105 -3.53 4.22 -25.15
N ASN A 106 -4.01 3.77 -23.99
CA ASN A 106 -4.94 4.51 -23.14
C ASN A 106 -4.24 5.01 -21.87
N LYS A 107 -4.51 6.26 -21.47
CA LYS A 107 -3.96 6.85 -20.25
C LYS A 107 -4.94 6.64 -19.09
N PHE A 108 -4.54 5.81 -18.13
CA PHE A 108 -5.24 5.53 -16.87
C PHE A 108 -4.49 6.19 -15.71
N SER A 109 -4.54 7.53 -15.67
CA SER A 109 -3.99 8.30 -14.55
C SER A 109 -5.02 8.37 -13.44
N PHE A 110 -4.95 7.41 -12.51
CA PHE A 110 -5.75 7.44 -11.29
C PHE A 110 -7.26 7.36 -11.61
N ALA A 111 -7.66 6.25 -12.27
CA ALA A 111 -9.07 5.89 -12.38
C ALA A 111 -9.48 5.07 -11.15
N LEU A 112 -10.76 5.14 -10.79
CA LEU A 112 -11.29 4.43 -9.63
C LEU A 112 -12.64 3.80 -9.95
N VAL A 113 -12.92 2.68 -9.29
CA VAL A 113 -14.21 1.98 -9.32
C VAL A 113 -14.58 1.66 -7.87
N VAL A 114 -15.77 2.08 -7.45
CA VAL A 114 -16.27 1.89 -6.09
C VAL A 114 -17.32 0.80 -6.07
N GLY A 115 -17.20 -0.15 -5.15
CA GLY A 115 -18.15 -1.25 -4.99
C GLY A 115 -18.04 -2.33 -6.08
N LEU A 116 -19.00 -3.25 -6.12
CA LEU A 116 -18.97 -4.42 -6.99
C LEU A 116 -19.40 -4.03 -8.41
N VAL A 117 -18.41 -3.75 -9.26
CA VAL A 117 -18.61 -3.44 -10.68
C VAL A 117 -17.45 -4.08 -11.46
N PRO A 118 -17.46 -5.41 -11.67
CA PRO A 118 -16.31 -6.14 -12.23
C PRO A 118 -16.02 -5.75 -13.69
N GLU A 119 -17.05 -5.28 -14.41
CA GLU A 119 -16.99 -4.89 -15.82
C GLU A 119 -17.22 -3.39 -16.02
N ALA A 120 -16.64 -2.55 -15.15
CA ALA A 120 -16.83 -1.10 -15.22
C ALA A 120 -16.36 -0.49 -16.57
N VAL A 121 -15.27 -1.03 -17.14
CA VAL A 121 -14.72 -0.58 -18.43
C VAL A 121 -14.20 -1.77 -19.22
N LYS A 122 -14.43 -1.77 -20.54
CA LYS A 122 -13.79 -2.70 -21.48
C LYS A 122 -12.78 -1.95 -22.35
N ILE A 123 -11.52 -2.39 -22.32
CA ILE A 123 -10.42 -1.79 -23.09
C ILE A 123 -9.70 -2.90 -23.82
N ASP A 124 -9.68 -2.81 -25.16
CA ASP A 124 -8.94 -3.74 -26.02
C ASP A 124 -9.20 -5.22 -25.69
N GLY A 125 -10.46 -5.53 -25.36
CA GLY A 125 -10.92 -6.89 -25.02
C GLY A 125 -10.76 -7.29 -23.55
N THR A 126 -10.04 -6.51 -22.74
CA THR A 126 -9.87 -6.75 -21.31
C THR A 126 -10.94 -5.99 -20.50
N LEU A 127 -11.62 -6.70 -19.60
CA LEU A 127 -12.56 -6.12 -18.66
C LEU A 127 -11.81 -5.63 -17.42
N ARG A 128 -12.17 -4.42 -16.97
CA ARG A 128 -11.60 -3.78 -15.78
C ARG A 128 -12.72 -3.31 -14.88
N GLY A 129 -12.54 -3.52 -13.59
CA GLY A 129 -13.52 -3.17 -12.58
C GLY A 129 -13.10 -3.59 -11.18
N SER A 130 -14.07 -3.56 -10.28
CA SER A 130 -13.90 -3.98 -8.89
C SER A 130 -14.73 -5.23 -8.62
N ASP A 131 -14.08 -6.23 -8.04
CA ASP A 131 -14.66 -7.55 -7.74
C ASP A 131 -15.31 -7.59 -6.35
N PHE A 132 -15.37 -6.46 -5.63
CA PHE A 132 -15.78 -6.40 -4.23
C PHE A 132 -16.70 -5.22 -3.92
N GLU A 133 -17.77 -5.48 -3.19
CA GLU A 133 -18.78 -4.49 -2.80
C GLU A 133 -18.25 -3.46 -1.78
N ASP A 134 -17.32 -3.88 -0.93
CA ASP A 134 -16.80 -3.12 0.20
C ASP A 134 -15.41 -2.51 -0.05
N ASP A 135 -15.02 -2.35 -1.32
CA ASP A 135 -13.69 -1.87 -1.71
C ASP A 135 -13.74 -0.77 -2.78
N ILE A 136 -12.58 -0.15 -2.96
CA ILE A 136 -12.31 0.81 -4.03
C ILE A 136 -11.13 0.26 -4.84
N ALA A 137 -11.38 -0.09 -6.10
CA ALA A 137 -10.33 -0.46 -7.03
C ALA A 137 -9.72 0.79 -7.66
N LEU A 138 -8.44 1.02 -7.41
CA LEU A 138 -7.63 2.10 -7.98
C LEU A 138 -6.84 1.56 -9.16
N PHE A 139 -6.82 2.31 -10.26
CA PHE A 139 -6.11 1.95 -11.48
C PHE A 139 -5.03 2.97 -11.81
N PHE A 140 -3.81 2.46 -11.98
CA PHE A 140 -2.62 3.20 -12.35
C PHE A 140 -2.02 2.52 -13.58
N GLY A 141 -2.35 3.01 -14.78
CA GLY A 141 -2.03 2.32 -16.02
C GLY A 141 -2.55 0.88 -16.00
N GLY A 142 -1.64 -0.09 -16.12
CA GLY A 142 -1.98 -1.52 -16.11
C GLY A 142 -2.23 -2.12 -14.72
N TYR A 143 -1.89 -1.41 -13.64
CA TYR A 143 -1.99 -1.92 -12.27
C TYR A 143 -3.36 -1.64 -11.66
N ARG A 144 -3.96 -2.65 -11.05
CA ARG A 144 -5.15 -2.52 -10.19
C ARG A 144 -4.72 -2.73 -8.74
N LEU A 145 -5.06 -1.78 -7.88
CA LEU A 145 -4.80 -1.81 -6.46
C LEU A 145 -6.12 -1.68 -5.72
N TYR A 146 -6.48 -2.67 -4.92
CA TYR A 146 -7.61 -2.56 -3.99
C TYR A 146 -7.20 -1.78 -2.75
N LEU A 147 -7.96 -0.73 -2.42
CA LEU A 147 -7.66 0.13 -1.29
C LEU A 147 -7.63 -0.66 0.01
N ARG A 148 -8.65 -1.49 0.28
CA ARG A 148 -8.71 -2.27 1.51
C ARG A 148 -7.82 -3.52 1.40
N ARG A 149 -8.11 -4.39 0.44
CA ARG A 149 -7.49 -5.73 0.33
C ARG A 149 -6.00 -5.75 -0.02
N ASN A 150 -5.50 -4.70 -0.67
CA ASN A 150 -4.07 -4.60 -0.97
C ASN A 150 -3.41 -3.57 -0.06
N LEU A 151 -3.83 -2.30 -0.13
CA LEU A 151 -3.08 -1.22 0.52
C LEU A 151 -3.19 -1.26 2.05
N LEU A 152 -4.42 -1.29 2.59
CA LEU A 152 -4.65 -1.26 4.04
C LEU A 152 -4.35 -2.59 4.74
N ASP A 153 -4.59 -3.72 4.07
CA ASP A 153 -4.20 -5.03 4.59
C ASP A 153 -2.68 -5.19 4.62
N ALA A 154 -1.96 -4.75 3.59
CA ALA A 154 -0.49 -4.73 3.60
C ALA A 154 0.06 -3.84 4.72
N TYR A 155 -0.53 -2.66 4.93
CA TYR A 155 -0.20 -1.80 6.07
C TYR A 155 -0.41 -2.52 7.41
N THR A 156 -1.56 -3.16 7.60
CA THR A 156 -1.89 -3.89 8.85
C THR A 156 -0.86 -4.99 9.14
N LEU A 157 -0.43 -5.74 8.12
CA LEU A 157 0.60 -6.76 8.28
C LEU A 157 1.98 -6.16 8.53
N ALA A 158 2.33 -5.07 7.84
CA ALA A 158 3.60 -4.37 8.05
C ALA A 158 3.70 -3.83 9.48
N VAL A 159 2.64 -3.22 10.01
CA VAL A 159 2.60 -2.77 11.42
C VAL A 159 2.84 -3.96 12.35
N ARG A 160 2.13 -5.08 12.19
CA ARG A 160 2.33 -6.26 13.03
C ARG A 160 3.77 -6.78 12.99
N ALA A 161 4.41 -6.77 11.83
CA ALA A 161 5.78 -7.22 11.66
C ALA A 161 6.79 -6.24 12.30
N LEU A 162 6.53 -4.94 12.23
CA LEU A 162 7.46 -3.88 12.66
C LEU A 162 7.23 -3.40 14.10
N GLN A 163 6.05 -3.62 14.68
CA GLN A 163 5.65 -3.03 15.96
C GLN A 163 6.63 -3.36 17.10
N SER A 164 7.06 -4.62 17.19
CA SER A 164 8.00 -5.08 18.23
C SER A 164 9.41 -4.51 18.07
N LEU A 165 9.77 -4.03 16.88
CA LEU A 165 11.06 -3.39 16.60
C LEU A 165 11.02 -1.89 16.94
N VAL A 166 9.87 -1.26 16.69
CA VAL A 166 9.62 0.17 16.95
C VAL A 166 9.40 0.39 18.46
N ASN A 167 8.52 -0.39 19.07
CA ASN A 167 8.17 -0.34 20.49
C ASN A 167 8.42 -1.71 21.13
N PRO A 168 9.69 -2.04 21.47
CA PRO A 168 9.96 -3.29 22.17
C PRO A 168 9.28 -3.26 23.54
N GLU A 169 8.60 -4.35 23.89
CA GLU A 169 8.15 -4.60 25.27
C GLU A 169 9.35 -4.40 26.21
N PRO A 170 9.18 -3.76 27.38
CA PRO A 170 10.26 -3.68 28.35
C PRO A 170 10.69 -5.11 28.70
N THR A 171 11.93 -5.47 28.34
CA THR A 171 12.53 -6.74 28.72
C THR A 171 12.40 -6.82 30.23
N GLU A 172 11.66 -7.80 30.76
CA GLU A 172 11.61 -8.06 32.20
C GLU A 172 13.05 -8.06 32.68
N ALA A 173 13.40 -7.03 33.45
CA ALA A 173 14.74 -6.89 33.98
C ALA A 173 14.96 -8.16 34.78
N SER A 174 15.89 -9.01 34.31
CA SER A 174 16.38 -10.17 35.03
C SER A 174 16.61 -9.75 36.47
N THR A 175 15.68 -10.13 37.34
CA THR A 175 15.78 -9.91 38.77
C THR A 175 16.91 -10.81 39.21
N LEU A 176 18.12 -10.24 39.20
CA LEU A 176 19.26 -10.77 39.94
C LEU A 176 18.86 -10.74 41.42
N SER A 177 18.50 -11.91 41.93
CA SER A 177 18.52 -12.26 43.35
C SER A 177 19.17 -13.62 43.49
#